data_AF-A0AAV5CIA0-F1
#
_entry.id   AF-A0AAV5CIA0-F1
#
_cell.length_a   1.000
_cell.length_b   1.000
_cell.length_c   1.000
_cell.angle_alpha   90.00
_cell.angle_beta   90.00
_cell.angle_gamma   90.00
#
_symmetry.space_group_name_H-M   'P 1'
#
loop_
_entity.id
_entity.type
_entity.pdbx_description
1 polymer ?
#
loop_
_entity_poly.entity_id
_entity_poly.type
_entity_poly.pdbx_seq_one_letter_code
_entity_poly.pdbx_strand_id
1 'polypeptide(L)'
;MEAATWCLDASKIEELKKVFMERAENAARRQAEEDANKSKLPRRTKVVRVKQEYIDYLLANPPKPYRGMSQELIGMAQPPKLREDLRALMARVSASHQKRYDQQLDFLEQYRLKGYAEEEIEIRDDEDTIAVTGN
;
A
#
# COMPACT_ATOMS: atom_id res chain seq x y z
N MET A 1 -30.34 46.70 -10.10
CA MET A 1 -29.66 45.41 -9.88
C MET A 1 -28.26 45.57 -10.42
N GLU A 2 -27.30 45.91 -9.56
CA GLU A 2 -25.88 46.05 -9.95
C GLU A 2 -25.18 44.73 -9.68
N ALA A 3 -24.61 44.13 -10.73
CA ALA A 3 -23.80 42.93 -10.63
C ALA A 3 -22.39 43.34 -10.17
N ALA A 4 -22.02 43.00 -8.93
CA ALA A 4 -20.68 43.18 -8.41
C ALA A 4 -19.71 42.21 -9.11
N THR A 5 -18.95 42.71 -10.08
CA THR A 5 -17.86 41.99 -10.72
C THR A 5 -16.67 41.89 -9.76
N TRP A 6 -16.49 40.71 -9.17
CA TRP A 6 -15.29 40.34 -8.43
C TRP A 6 -14.12 40.09 -9.40
N CYS A 7 -13.50 41.14 -9.92
CA CYS A 7 -12.23 41.02 -10.61
C CYS A 7 -11.09 41.00 -9.57
N LEU A 8 -10.72 39.80 -9.11
CA LEU A 8 -9.44 39.61 -8.43
C LEU A 8 -8.34 39.94 -9.43
N ASP A 9 -7.57 40.99 -9.13
CA ASP A 9 -6.41 41.42 -9.90
C ASP A 9 -5.46 40.22 -10.11
N ALA A 10 -5.01 40.02 -11.35
CA ALA A 10 -4.14 38.90 -11.74
C ALA A 10 -2.88 38.83 -10.86
N SER A 11 -2.40 39.97 -10.36
CA SER A 11 -1.28 40.03 -9.40
C SER A 11 -1.60 39.33 -8.07
N LYS A 12 -2.81 39.49 -7.53
CA LYS A 12 -3.26 38.81 -6.29
C LYS A 12 -3.46 37.31 -6.49
N ILE A 13 -3.92 36.91 -7.67
CA ILE A 13 -4.06 35.48 -8.01
C ILE A 13 -2.69 34.80 -8.02
N GLU A 14 -1.66 35.46 -8.54
CA GLU A 14 -0.31 34.91 -8.61
C GLU A 14 0.38 34.85 -7.23
N GLU A 15 0.13 35.82 -6.35
CA GLU A 15 0.56 35.75 -4.95
C GLU A 15 -0.11 34.60 -4.19
N LEU A 16 -1.42 34.38 -4.39
CA LEU A 16 -2.15 33.28 -3.76
C LEU A 16 -1.62 31.91 -4.21
N LYS A 17 -1.26 31.75 -5.48
CA LYS A 17 -0.61 30.53 -5.98
C LYS A 17 0.73 30.27 -5.31
N LYS A 18 1.57 31.30 -5.15
CA LYS A 18 2.86 31.18 -4.46
C LYS A 18 2.70 30.73 -3.02
N VAL A 19 1.77 31.35 -2.28
CA VAL A 19 1.48 30.96 -0.89
C VAL A 19 0.92 29.54 -0.80
N PHE A 20 0.09 29.12 -1.75
CA PHE A 20 -0.44 27.76 -1.79
C PHE A 20 0.66 26.72 -2.05
N MET A 21 1.54 26.99 -3.02
CA MET A 21 2.68 26.13 -3.33
C MET A 21 3.67 26.03 -2.17
N GLU A 22 3.99 27.14 -1.52
CA GLU A 22 4.88 27.17 -0.35
C GLU A 22 4.28 26.41 0.85
N ARG A 23 2.95 26.49 1.05
CA ARG A 23 2.27 25.69 2.08
C ARG A 23 2.28 24.20 1.73
N ALA A 24 2.08 23.84 0.46
CA ALA A 24 2.15 22.45 0.01
C ALA A 24 3.56 21.86 0.17
N GLU A 25 4.60 22.63 -0.17
CA GLU A 25 6.00 22.23 0.01
C GLU A 25 6.37 22.07 1.48
N ASN A 26 5.93 23.00 2.35
CA ASN A 26 6.16 22.89 3.79
C ASN A 26 5.41 21.70 4.41
N ALA A 27 4.19 21.39 3.96
CA ALA A 27 3.46 20.21 4.39
C ALA A 27 4.17 18.92 3.93
N ALA A 28 4.65 18.87 2.68
CA ALA A 28 5.43 17.74 2.17
C ALA A 28 6.74 17.57 2.94
N ARG A 29 7.42 18.66 3.30
CA ARG A 29 8.67 18.59 4.09
C ARG A 29 8.44 18.09 5.50
N ARG A 30 7.37 18.54 6.16
CA ARG A 30 6.97 18.02 7.48
C ARG A 30 6.63 16.54 7.43
N GLN A 31 5.89 16.11 6.40
CA GLN A 31 5.58 14.69 6.19
C GLN A 31 6.85 13.86 5.98
N ALA A 32 7.79 14.36 5.17
CA ALA A 32 9.07 13.70 4.94
C ALA A 32 9.95 13.64 6.21
N GLU A 33 9.95 14.69 7.04
CA GLU A 33 10.64 14.71 8.34
C GLU A 33 10.01 13.73 9.33
N GLU A 34 8.68 13.62 9.37
CA GLU A 34 7.97 12.61 10.18
C GLU A 34 8.28 11.18 9.72
N ASP A 35 8.25 10.92 8.41
CA ASP A 35 8.55 9.62 7.83
C ASP A 35 10.02 9.23 8.06
N ALA A 36 10.94 10.20 7.95
CA ALA A 36 12.35 10.02 8.25
C ALA A 36 12.60 9.77 9.75
N ASN A 37 11.82 10.39 10.64
CA ASN A 37 11.93 10.14 12.07
C ASN A 37 11.38 8.76 12.45
N LYS A 38 10.23 8.38 11.90
CA LYS A 38 9.65 7.03 12.05
C LYS A 38 10.59 5.94 11.52
N SER A 39 11.39 6.25 10.49
CA SER A 39 12.39 5.35 9.91
C SER A 39 13.60 5.08 10.83
N LYS A 40 13.85 5.90 11.86
CA LYS A 40 15.02 5.78 12.75
C LYS A 40 14.79 4.88 13.97
N LEU A 41 13.55 4.49 14.23
CA LEU A 41 13.23 3.57 15.31
C LEU A 41 13.75 2.16 14.98
N PRO A 42 14.37 1.44 15.95
CA PRO A 42 14.87 0.09 15.73
C PRO A 42 13.72 -0.84 15.37
N ARG A 43 13.84 -1.53 14.22
CA ARG A 43 12.85 -2.53 13.80
C ARG A 43 13.02 -3.78 14.65
N ARG A 44 11.97 -4.20 15.35
CA ARG A 44 11.92 -5.49 16.05
C ARG A 44 10.92 -6.40 15.36
N THR A 45 11.27 -7.67 15.22
CA THR A 45 10.35 -8.71 14.76
C THR A 45 9.74 -9.44 15.96
N LYS A 46 8.45 -9.74 15.89
CA LYS A 46 7.76 -10.59 16.86
C LYS A 46 6.95 -11.64 16.12
N VAL A 47 6.98 -12.86 16.64
CA VAL A 47 6.09 -13.93 16.20
C VAL A 47 4.73 -13.74 16.87
N VAL A 48 3.67 -13.66 16.08
CA VAL A 48 2.29 -13.58 16.55
C VAL A 48 1.47 -14.72 15.99
N ARG A 49 0.48 -15.17 16.77
CA ARG A 49 -0.46 -16.18 16.32
C ARG A 49 -1.46 -15.56 15.36
N VAL A 50 -1.68 -16.21 14.22
CA VAL A 50 -2.71 -15.83 13.25
C VAL A 50 -4.09 -16.04 13.88
N LYS A 51 -4.97 -15.07 13.69
CA LYS A 51 -6.35 -15.11 14.20
C LYS A 51 -7.09 -16.34 13.66
N GLN A 52 -7.81 -17.05 14.52
CA GLN A 52 -8.51 -18.27 14.14
C GLN A 52 -9.58 -17.99 13.08
N GLU A 53 -10.26 -16.86 13.17
CA GLU A 53 -11.28 -16.44 12.19
C GLU A 53 -10.71 -16.31 10.78
N TYR A 54 -9.45 -15.90 10.66
CA TYR A 54 -8.77 -15.81 9.37
C TYR A 54 -8.40 -17.20 8.83
N ILE A 55 -7.98 -18.11 9.68
CA ILE A 55 -7.75 -19.51 9.29
C ILE A 55 -9.06 -20.16 8.82
N ASP A 56 -10.14 -19.97 9.56
CA ASP A 56 -11.46 -20.50 9.20
C ASP A 56 -11.94 -19.94 7.86
N TYR A 57 -11.70 -18.64 7.62
CA TYR A 57 -11.94 -18.02 6.33
C TYR A 57 -11.12 -18.67 5.19
N LEU A 58 -9.83 -18.93 5.40
CA LEU A 58 -8.97 -19.58 4.40
C LEU A 58 -9.36 -21.03 4.14
N LEU A 59 -9.85 -21.75 5.14
CA LEU A 59 -10.39 -23.11 4.99
C LEU A 59 -11.68 -23.11 4.16
N ALA A 60 -12.57 -22.14 4.41
CA ALA A 60 -13.80 -21.98 3.62
C ALA A 60 -13.54 -21.42 2.21
N ASN A 61 -12.48 -20.63 2.04
CA ASN A 61 -12.11 -19.96 0.80
C ASN A 61 -10.63 -20.23 0.48
N PRO A 62 -10.31 -21.42 -0.08
CA PRO A 62 -8.94 -21.78 -0.39
C PRO A 62 -8.25 -20.73 -1.28
N PRO A 63 -7.00 -20.34 -0.95
CA PRO A 63 -6.21 -19.42 -1.77
C PRO A 63 -6.17 -19.87 -3.22
N LYS A 64 -6.26 -18.91 -4.15
CA LYS A 64 -6.17 -19.17 -5.59
C LYS A 64 -4.93 -18.49 -6.17
N PRO A 65 -4.19 -19.16 -7.07
CA PRO A 65 -3.04 -18.55 -7.71
C PRO A 65 -3.49 -17.38 -8.57
N TYR A 66 -2.72 -16.29 -8.52
CA TYR A 66 -2.96 -15.13 -9.38
C TYR A 66 -2.62 -15.46 -10.83
N ARG A 67 -3.57 -15.22 -11.74
CA ARG A 67 -3.43 -15.58 -13.16
C ARG A 67 -2.84 -14.47 -14.03
N GLY A 68 -2.63 -13.27 -13.48
CA GLY A 68 -2.07 -12.14 -14.23
C GLY A 68 -2.97 -11.61 -15.34
N MET A 69 -2.50 -10.54 -15.98
CA MET A 69 -3.04 -10.06 -17.25
C MET A 69 -2.31 -10.78 -18.40
N SER A 70 -3.00 -11.04 -19.51
CA SER A 70 -2.36 -11.68 -20.66
C SER A 70 -1.25 -10.80 -21.23
N GLN A 71 -0.13 -11.42 -21.59
CA GLN A 71 1.01 -10.71 -22.21
C GLN A 71 0.62 -10.11 -23.56
N GLU A 72 -0.36 -10.70 -24.24
CA GLU A 72 -0.91 -10.19 -25.49
C GLU A 72 -1.58 -8.83 -25.29
N LEU A 73 -2.41 -8.66 -24.26
CA LEU A 73 -3.06 -7.38 -23.93
C LEU A 73 -2.03 -6.31 -23.54
N ILE A 74 -1.00 -6.70 -22.79
CA ILE A 74 0.12 -5.79 -22.48
C ILE A 74 0.84 -5.39 -23.79
N GLY A 75 1.04 -6.33 -24.70
CA GLY A 75 1.69 -6.11 -26.00
C GLY A 75 0.95 -5.14 -26.91
N MET A 76 -0.37 -5.00 -26.76
CA MET A 76 -1.20 -4.06 -27.52
C MET A 76 -1.13 -2.62 -27.00
N ALA A 77 -0.53 -2.36 -25.83
CA ALA A 77 -0.45 -1.04 -25.25
C ALA A 77 0.45 -0.09 -26.07
N GLN A 78 -0.08 1.10 -26.37
CA GLN A 78 0.62 2.19 -27.04
C GLN A 78 0.52 3.46 -26.19
N PRO A 79 1.58 4.29 -26.10
CA PRO A 79 2.88 4.19 -26.78
C PRO A 79 3.83 3.12 -26.16
N PRO A 80 5.00 2.82 -26.76
CA PRO A 80 5.92 1.80 -26.25
C PRO A 80 6.35 1.98 -24.78
N LYS A 81 6.46 3.24 -24.31
CA LYS A 81 6.73 3.54 -22.91
C LYS A 81 5.65 2.99 -21.98
N LEU A 82 4.38 3.13 -22.35
CA LEU A 82 3.24 2.61 -21.58
C LEU A 82 3.29 1.09 -21.49
N ARG A 83 3.73 0.40 -22.55
CA ARG A 83 3.89 -1.06 -22.53
C ARG A 83 4.95 -1.51 -21.52
N GLU A 84 6.10 -0.85 -21.47
CA GLU A 84 7.16 -1.18 -20.52
C GLU A 84 6.74 -0.86 -19.08
N ASP A 85 6.11 0.29 -18.86
CA ASP A 85 5.55 0.67 -17.56
C ASP A 85 4.49 -0.34 -17.09
N LEU A 86 3.60 -0.78 -17.98
CA LEU A 86 2.58 -1.78 -17.70
C LEU A 86 3.21 -3.15 -17.40
N ARG A 87 4.24 -3.57 -18.13
CA ARG A 87 4.96 -4.81 -17.84
C ARG A 87 5.60 -4.78 -16.46
N ALA A 88 6.27 -3.68 -16.10
CA ALA A 88 6.88 -3.52 -14.79
C ALA A 88 5.83 -3.51 -13.67
N LEU A 89 4.71 -2.82 -13.87
CA LEU A 89 3.59 -2.80 -12.92
C LEU A 89 3.02 -4.21 -12.72
N MET A 90 2.72 -4.92 -13.81
CA MET A 90 2.14 -6.26 -13.75
C MET A 90 3.09 -7.26 -13.08
N ALA A 91 4.40 -7.14 -13.30
CA ALA A 91 5.40 -7.94 -12.61
C ALA A 91 5.38 -7.70 -11.09
N ARG A 92 5.32 -6.43 -10.65
CA ARG A 92 5.19 -6.09 -9.23
C ARG A 92 3.90 -6.62 -8.61
N VAL A 93 2.78 -6.43 -9.28
CA VAL A 93 1.47 -6.92 -8.83
C VAL A 93 1.49 -8.45 -8.72
N SER A 94 2.05 -9.15 -9.70
CA SER A 94 2.18 -10.60 -9.71
C SER A 94 3.03 -11.09 -8.54
N ALA A 95 4.18 -10.46 -8.28
CA ALA A 95 5.04 -10.81 -7.15
C ALA A 95 4.34 -10.60 -5.80
N SER A 96 3.60 -9.50 -5.63
CA SER A 96 2.84 -9.24 -4.40
C SER A 96 1.73 -10.28 -4.17
N HIS A 97 1.00 -10.64 -5.22
CA HIS A 97 -0.04 -11.68 -5.12
C HIS A 97 0.55 -13.06 -4.84
N GLN A 98 1.65 -13.41 -5.51
CA GLN A 98 2.34 -14.67 -5.27
C GLN A 98 2.81 -14.76 -3.83
N LYS A 99 3.45 -13.71 -3.31
CA LYS A 99 3.88 -13.65 -1.91
C LYS A 99 2.72 -13.89 -0.94
N ARG A 100 1.57 -13.25 -1.17
CA ARG A 100 0.37 -13.43 -0.33
C ARG A 100 -0.19 -14.85 -0.44
N TYR A 101 -0.24 -15.40 -1.64
CA TYR A 101 -0.69 -16.77 -1.88
C TYR A 101 0.18 -17.77 -1.12
N ASP A 102 1.51 -17.64 -1.24
CA ASP A 102 2.46 -18.50 -0.55
C ASP A 102 2.33 -18.39 0.98
N GLN A 103 2.17 -17.17 1.50
CA GLN A 103 1.93 -16.94 2.93
C GLN A 103 0.63 -17.61 3.42
N GLN A 104 -0.45 -17.51 2.66
CA GLN A 104 -1.72 -18.15 3.03
C GLN A 104 -1.63 -19.67 2.99
N LEU A 105 -0.88 -20.24 2.03
CA LEU A 105 -0.61 -21.68 2.00
C LEU A 105 0.21 -22.12 3.20
N ASP A 106 1.25 -21.36 3.57
CA ASP A 106 2.05 -21.61 4.76
C ASP A 106 1.18 -21.63 6.03
N PHE A 107 0.25 -20.67 6.19
CA PHE A 107 -0.69 -20.69 7.31
C PHE A 107 -1.57 -21.93 7.35
N LEU A 108 -2.10 -22.36 6.20
CA LEU A 108 -2.91 -23.58 6.13
C LEU A 108 -2.08 -24.83 6.43
N GLU A 109 -0.83 -24.88 5.98
CA GLU A 109 0.09 -25.98 6.28
C GLU A 109 0.46 -26.02 7.77
N GLN A 110 0.86 -24.89 8.35
CA GLN A 110 1.11 -24.76 9.79
C GLN A 110 -0.11 -25.20 10.61
N TYR A 111 -1.31 -24.73 10.24
CA TYR A 111 -2.55 -25.11 10.92
C TYR A 111 -2.82 -26.61 10.84
N ARG A 112 -2.59 -27.24 9.69
CA ARG A 112 -2.75 -28.69 9.52
C ARG A 112 -1.80 -29.48 10.43
N LEU A 113 -0.59 -28.98 10.65
CA LEU A 113 0.45 -29.65 11.43
C LEU A 113 0.32 -29.41 12.95
N LYS A 114 -0.01 -28.19 13.36
CA LYS A 114 0.04 -27.74 14.76
C LYS A 114 -1.33 -27.42 15.38
N GLY A 115 -2.36 -27.26 14.56
CA GLY A 115 -3.67 -26.73 14.97
C GLY A 115 -3.71 -25.21 15.15
N TYR A 116 -2.66 -24.50 14.74
CA TYR A 116 -2.56 -23.05 14.72
C TYR A 116 -1.47 -22.60 13.72
N ALA A 117 -1.49 -21.32 13.34
CA ALA A 117 -0.46 -20.72 12.49
C ALA A 117 0.14 -19.48 13.16
N GLU A 118 1.39 -19.19 12.85
CA GLU A 118 2.15 -18.06 13.36
C GLU A 118 2.74 -17.25 12.20
N GLU A 119 2.86 -15.94 12.38
CA GLU A 119 3.53 -15.04 11.45
C GLU A 119 4.51 -14.11 12.18
N GLU A 120 5.63 -13.81 11.53
CA GLU A 120 6.56 -12.77 11.99
C GLU A 120 6.08 -11.41 11.50
N ILE A 121 5.81 -10.50 12.42
CA ILE A 121 5.47 -9.10 12.13
C ILE A 121 6.59 -8.17 12.57
N GLU A 122 6.84 -7.13 11.78
CA GLU A 122 7.67 -6.00 12.19
C GLU A 122 6.84 -5.06 13.07
N ILE A 123 7.28 -4.82 14.30
CA ILE A 123 6.66 -3.89 15.23
C ILE A 123 7.54 -2.64 15.34
N ARG A 124 6.89 -1.47 15.39
CA ARG A 124 7.52 -0.21 15.81
C ARG A 124 7.07 0.09 17.24
N ASP A 125 8.03 0.44 18.10
CA ASP A 125 7.87 0.55 19.57
C ASP A 125 6.71 1.46 20.04
N ASP A 126 6.09 2.27 19.17
CA ASP A 126 5.01 3.22 19.52
C ASP A 126 3.59 2.64 19.35
N GLU A 127 3.43 1.40 18.89
CA GLU A 127 2.11 0.83 18.57
C GLU A 127 1.90 -0.54 19.24
N ASP A 128 1.77 -0.54 20.57
CA ASP A 128 1.42 -1.73 21.37
C ASP A 128 -0.04 -2.23 21.13
N THR A 129 -0.72 -1.72 20.11
CA THR A 129 -2.08 -2.12 19.71
C THR A 129 -2.25 -2.16 18.19
N ILE A 130 -1.50 -3.03 17.50
CA ILE A 130 -1.89 -3.43 16.14
C ILE A 130 -2.69 -4.72 16.24
N ALA A 131 -4.01 -4.58 16.37
CA ALA A 131 -4.92 -5.63 15.97
C ALA A 131 -4.75 -5.81 14.45
N VAL A 132 -4.08 -6.89 14.04
CA VAL A 132 -3.92 -7.25 12.62
C VAL A 132 -5.31 -7.28 11.96
N THR A 133 -5.64 -6.23 11.22
CA THR A 133 -6.77 -6.20 10.30
C THR A 133 -6.31 -6.87 9.03
N GLY A 134 -6.77 -8.09 8.80
CA GLY A 134 -6.63 -8.75 7.49
C GLY A 134 -7.41 -7.95 6.45
N ASN A 135 -6.68 -7.22 5.61
CA ASN A 135 -7.18 -6.69 4.34
C ASN A 135 -6.82 -7.68 3.24
#